data_AF-A0A915EH75-F1
#
_entry.id   AF-A0A915EH75-F1
#
_cell.length_a   1.000
_cell.length_b   1.000
_cell.length_c   1.000
_cell.angle_alpha   90.00
_cell.angle_beta   90.00
_cell.angle_gamma   90.00
#
_symmetry.space_group_name_H-M   'P 1'
#
loop_
_entity.id
_entity.type
_entity.pdbx_description
1 polymer ?
#
loop_
_entity_poly.entity_id
_entity_poly.type
_entity_poly.pdbx_seq_one_letter_code
_entity_poly.pdbx_strand_id
1 'polypeptide(L)'
;MAGKDELIYRAKLAEQAERYDDMMQLMKQMAELGVEITAEERNFYSFAYKNAIGSVELAGLVAKDYREKIEKEVRDICNEALATLEKHLIPKAVDSESNVFFMKMTADYFRYLAEISVGDERKE
;
A
#
# COMPACT_ATOMS: atom_id res chain seq x y z
N MET A 1 4.39 -0.92 23.62
CA MET A 1 4.65 -1.11 22.18
C MET A 1 4.38 -2.57 21.88
N ALA A 2 3.40 -2.86 21.02
CA ALA A 2 3.14 -4.23 20.57
C ALA A 2 4.36 -4.74 19.81
N GLY A 3 4.80 -5.97 20.09
CA GLY A 3 5.92 -6.59 19.38
C GLY A 3 5.54 -6.95 17.95
N LYS A 4 6.55 -7.13 17.08
CA LYS A 4 6.37 -7.53 15.67
C LYS A 4 5.43 -8.75 15.53
N ASP A 5 5.60 -9.75 16.39
CA ASP A 5 4.80 -10.98 16.38
C ASP A 5 3.32 -10.73 16.71
N GLU A 6 3.04 -9.78 17.60
CA GLU A 6 1.67 -9.41 17.97
C GLU A 6 0.97 -8.68 16.82
N LEU A 7 1.70 -7.85 16.08
CA LEU A 7 1.17 -7.16 14.91
C LEU A 7 0.85 -8.12 13.76
N ILE A 8 1.71 -9.11 13.49
CA ILE A 8 1.43 -10.19 12.54
C ILE A 8 0.21 -10.99 12.94
N TYR A 9 0.11 -11.34 14.22
CA TYR A 9 -1.03 -12.10 14.72
C TYR A 9 -2.35 -11.34 14.53
N ARG A 10 -2.36 -10.05 14.87
CA ARG A 10 -3.53 -9.19 14.66
C ARG A 10 -3.84 -8.98 13.18
N ALA A 11 -2.82 -8.87 12.32
CA ALA A 11 -3.01 -8.76 10.87
C ALA A 11 -3.67 -10.04 10.31
N LYS A 12 -3.27 -11.23 10.77
CA LYS A 12 -3.91 -12.51 10.38
C LYS A 12 -5.37 -12.61 10.84
N LEU A 13 -5.69 -12.08 12.02
CA LEU A 13 -7.08 -12.00 12.48
C LEU A 13 -7.91 -11.02 11.62
N ALA A 14 -7.32 -9.89 11.24
CA ALA A 14 -7.97 -8.92 10.36
C ALA A 14 -8.22 -9.48 8.95
N GLU A 15 -7.29 -10.29 8.42
CA GLU A 15 -7.48 -11.05 7.17
C GLU A 15 -8.68 -11.99 7.27
N GLN A 16 -8.77 -12.81 8.32
CA GLN A 16 -9.89 -13.74 8.53
C GLN A 16 -11.24 -13.03 8.70
N ALA A 17 -11.23 -11.78 9.14
CA ALA A 17 -12.41 -10.95 9.31
C ALA A 17 -12.71 -10.09 8.06
N GLU A 18 -11.94 -10.23 6.98
CA GLU A 18 -12.03 -9.40 5.76
C GLU A 18 -11.94 -7.88 6.03
N ARG A 19 -11.29 -7.50 7.14
CA ARG A 19 -11.07 -6.10 7.53
C ARG A 19 -9.72 -5.61 7.01
N TYR A 20 -9.65 -5.39 5.70
CA TYR A 20 -8.39 -5.05 5.02
C TYR A 20 -7.83 -3.68 5.43
N ASP A 21 -8.67 -2.71 5.83
CA ASP A 21 -8.22 -1.41 6.35
C ASP A 21 -7.45 -1.54 7.67
N ASP A 22 -7.98 -2.33 8.61
CA ASP A 22 -7.32 -2.63 9.88
C ASP A 22 -6.02 -3.40 9.65
N MET A 23 -6.04 -4.36 8.72
CA MET A 23 -4.86 -5.12 8.31
C MET A 23 -3.78 -4.19 7.74
N MET A 24 -4.14 -3.24 6.89
CA MET A 24 -3.22 -2.25 6.32
C MET A 24 -2.54 -1.40 7.41
N GLN A 25 -3.31 -0.89 8.38
CA GLN A 25 -2.76 -0.09 9.49
C GLN A 25 -1.78 -0.88 10.36
N LEU A 26 -2.08 -2.15 10.64
CA LEU A 26 -1.19 -3.04 11.40
C LEU A 26 0.10 -3.36 10.65
N MET A 27 0.00 -3.59 9.34
CA MET A 27 1.17 -3.81 8.47
C MET A 27 2.05 -2.55 8.34
N LYS A 28 1.45 -1.35 8.34
CA LYS A 28 2.17 -0.07 8.39
C LYS A 28 2.94 0.11 9.69
N GLN A 29 2.31 -0.17 10.84
CA GLN A 29 2.98 -0.12 12.15
C GLN A 29 4.17 -1.08 12.23
N MET A 30 4.11 -2.23 11.57
CA MET A 30 5.25 -3.13 11.46
C MET A 30 6.40 -2.57 10.62
N ALA A 31 6.10 -1.90 9.52
CA ALA A 31 7.13 -1.25 8.71
C ALA A 31 7.81 -0.10 9.51
N GLU A 32 7.04 0.63 10.32
CA GLU A 32 7.53 1.73 11.18
C GLU A 32 8.41 1.25 12.34
N LEU A 33 8.25 0.00 12.79
CA LEU A 33 9.10 -0.61 13.82
C LEU A 33 10.56 -0.83 13.35
N GLY A 34 10.84 -0.70 12.03
CA GLY A 34 12.19 -0.71 11.49
C GLY A 34 12.91 -2.07 11.53
N VAL A 35 12.19 -3.14 11.83
CA VAL A 35 12.66 -4.53 11.82
C VAL A 35 12.52 -5.11 10.41
N GLU A 36 13.48 -5.96 9.99
CA GLU A 36 13.41 -6.65 8.70
C GLU A 36 12.11 -7.44 8.53
N ILE A 37 11.48 -7.26 7.37
CA ILE A 37 10.21 -7.88 7.00
C ILE A 37 10.50 -9.15 6.19
N THR A 38 9.96 -10.29 6.60
CA THR A 38 10.17 -11.58 5.93
C THR A 38 9.40 -11.67 4.61
N ALA A 39 9.67 -12.68 3.78
CA ALA A 39 8.94 -12.89 2.52
C ALA A 39 7.43 -13.09 2.74
N GLU A 40 7.03 -13.84 3.76
CA GLU A 40 5.61 -14.02 4.11
C GLU A 40 4.96 -12.70 4.55
N GLU A 41 5.64 -11.91 5.38
CA GLU A 41 5.14 -10.62 5.85
C GLU A 41 5.04 -9.60 4.71
N ARG A 42 5.96 -9.63 3.74
CA ARG A 42 5.87 -8.81 2.52
C ARG A 42 4.67 -9.20 1.66
N ASN A 43 4.38 -10.49 1.52
CA ASN A 43 3.18 -10.96 0.83
C ASN A 43 1.91 -10.49 1.55
N PHE A 44 1.91 -10.56 2.87
CA PHE A 44 0.82 -10.08 3.71
C PHE A 44 0.61 -8.57 3.56
N TYR A 45 1.70 -7.80 3.45
CA TYR A 45 1.66 -6.35 3.21
C TYR A 45 1.01 -6.04 1.85
N SER A 46 1.48 -6.72 0.80
CA SER A 46 0.92 -6.58 -0.56
C SER A 46 -0.55 -6.96 -0.63
N PHE A 47 -0.93 -8.05 0.04
CA PHE A 47 -2.31 -8.52 0.10
C PHE A 47 -3.24 -7.52 0.80
N ALA A 48 -2.81 -6.93 1.92
CA ALA A 48 -3.61 -5.94 2.66
C ALA A 48 -3.92 -4.71 1.78
N TYR A 49 -2.90 -4.13 1.16
CA TYR A 49 -3.06 -2.92 0.34
C TYR A 49 -3.88 -3.19 -0.93
N LYS A 50 -3.66 -4.33 -1.61
CA LYS A 50 -4.43 -4.68 -2.82
C LYS A 50 -5.92 -4.80 -2.53
N ASN A 51 -6.29 -5.46 -1.44
CA ASN A 51 -7.70 -5.67 -1.11
C ASN A 51 -8.37 -4.39 -0.60
N ALA A 52 -7.64 -3.55 0.14
CA ALA A 52 -8.16 -2.25 0.57
C ALA A 52 -8.39 -1.29 -0.62
N ILE A 53 -7.51 -1.30 -1.64
CA ILE A 53 -7.74 -0.51 -2.87
C ILE A 53 -8.92 -1.10 -3.66
N GLY A 54 -9.00 -2.43 -3.78
CA GLY A 54 -10.07 -3.09 -4.51
C GLY A 54 -11.46 -2.84 -3.93
N SER A 55 -11.61 -2.74 -2.60
CA SER A 55 -12.88 -2.37 -1.97
C SER A 55 -13.30 -0.94 -2.29
N VAL A 56 -12.34 -0.02 -2.34
CA VAL A 56 -12.54 1.40 -2.71
C VAL A 56 -12.89 1.54 -4.19
N GLU A 57 -12.20 0.83 -5.09
CA GLU A 57 -12.54 0.81 -6.53
C GLU A 57 -13.97 0.28 -6.77
N LEU A 58 -14.39 -0.76 -6.05
CA LEU A 58 -15.75 -1.29 -6.10
C LEU A 58 -16.78 -0.25 -5.62
N ALA A 59 -16.48 0.51 -4.57
CA ALA A 59 -17.32 1.60 -4.10
C ALA A 59 -17.43 2.74 -5.14
N GLY A 60 -16.36 3.00 -5.92
CA GLY A 60 -16.30 4.06 -6.92
C GLY A 60 -17.10 3.78 -8.18
N LEU A 61 -17.35 2.50 -8.48
CA LEU A 61 -18.29 2.10 -9.52
C LEU A 61 -19.75 2.42 -9.18
N VAL A 62 -20.09 2.56 -7.89
CA VAL A 62 -21.50 2.66 -7.42
C VAL A 62 -22.05 4.09 -7.45
N ALA A 63 -21.21 5.14 -7.41
CA ALA A 63 -21.70 6.52 -7.49
C ALA A 63 -20.69 7.50 -8.10
N LYS A 64 -21.13 8.26 -9.12
CA LYS A 64 -20.34 9.32 -9.77
C LYS A 64 -19.87 10.41 -8.80
N ASP A 65 -20.68 10.72 -7.80
CA ASP A 65 -20.36 11.72 -6.75
C ASP A 65 -19.36 11.19 -5.71
N TYR A 66 -19.14 9.87 -5.65
CA TYR A 66 -18.11 9.24 -4.82
C TYR A 66 -16.76 9.12 -5.53
N ARG A 67 -16.75 9.30 -6.85
CA ARG A 67 -15.55 9.14 -7.67
C ARG A 67 -14.43 10.09 -7.24
N GLU A 68 -14.74 11.37 -7.03
CA GLU A 68 -13.74 12.37 -6.61
C GLU A 68 -13.17 12.07 -5.21
N LYS A 69 -13.99 11.56 -4.28
CA LYS A 69 -13.51 11.13 -2.96
C LYS A 69 -12.57 9.94 -3.08
N ILE A 70 -12.91 8.99 -3.93
CA ILE A 70 -12.14 7.77 -4.15
C ILE A 70 -10.83 8.07 -4.88
N GLU A 71 -10.87 8.93 -5.90
CA GLU A 71 -9.66 9.41 -6.58
C GLU A 71 -8.73 10.12 -5.58
N LYS A 72 -9.28 10.91 -4.66
CA LYS A 72 -8.48 11.54 -3.59
C LYS A 72 -7.88 10.50 -2.64
N GLU A 73 -8.66 9.53 -2.16
CA GLU A 73 -8.16 8.48 -1.27
C GLU A 73 -7.07 7.63 -1.93
N VAL A 74 -7.27 7.23 -3.19
CA VAL A 74 -6.26 6.49 -3.96
C VAL A 74 -4.99 7.33 -4.15
N ARG A 75 -5.13 8.63 -4.43
CA ARG A 75 -3.99 9.56 -4.56
C ARG A 75 -3.22 9.67 -3.25
N ASP A 76 -3.90 9.82 -2.13
CA ASP A 76 -3.28 9.92 -0.80
C ASP A 76 -2.52 8.62 -0.44
N ILE A 77 -3.13 7.45 -0.70
CA ILE A 77 -2.50 6.14 -0.46
C ILE A 77 -1.25 5.96 -1.35
N CYS A 78 -1.33 6.30 -2.64
CA CYS A 78 -0.19 6.18 -3.55
C CYS A 78 0.97 7.08 -3.12
N ASN A 79 0.70 8.33 -2.74
CA ASN A 79 1.73 9.27 -2.28
C ASN A 79 2.40 8.81 -0.98
N GLU A 80 1.63 8.24 -0.05
CA GLU A 80 2.17 7.68 1.18
C GLU A 80 3.07 6.46 0.92
N ALA A 81 2.65 5.58 0.01
CA ALA A 81 3.43 4.41 -0.40
C ALA A 81 4.74 4.81 -1.09
N LEU A 82 4.70 5.79 -2.00
CA LEU A 82 5.88 6.35 -2.66
C LEU A 82 6.85 6.98 -1.66
N ALA A 83 6.36 7.79 -0.73
CA ALA A 83 7.20 8.41 0.30
C ALA A 83 7.89 7.36 1.18
N THR A 84 7.20 6.27 1.50
CA THR A 84 7.75 5.16 2.28
C THR A 84 8.80 4.38 1.50
N LEU A 85 8.55 4.12 0.22
CA LEU A 85 9.50 3.46 -0.68
C LEU A 85 10.80 4.25 -0.80
N GLU A 86 10.70 5.55 -1.11
CA GLU A 86 11.88 6.40 -1.32
C GLU A 86 12.66 6.65 -0.03
N LYS A 87 11.98 6.88 1.09
CA LYS A 87 12.64 7.27 2.34
C LYS A 87 13.22 6.08 3.11
N HIS A 88 12.60 4.90 3.00
CA HIS A 88 12.88 3.80 3.91
C HIS A 88 13.25 2.47 3.23
N LEU A 89 12.69 2.15 2.07
CA LEU A 89 12.85 0.82 1.47
C LEU A 89 13.93 0.78 0.39
N ILE A 90 13.92 1.72 -0.55
CA ILE A 90 14.94 1.83 -1.61
C ILE A 90 16.34 2.03 -1.02
N PRO A 91 16.59 2.93 -0.05
CA PRO A 91 17.93 3.13 0.51
C PRO A 91 18.45 1.93 1.31
N LYS A 92 17.56 1.03 1.76
CA LYS A 92 17.90 -0.17 2.54
C LYS A 92 17.99 -1.44 1.69
N ALA A 93 17.66 -1.36 0.39
CA ALA A 93 17.73 -2.51 -0.50
C ALA A 93 19.20 -2.81 -0.85
N VAL A 94 19.74 -3.89 -0.26
CA VAL A 94 21.15 -4.28 -0.42
C VAL A 94 21.34 -5.19 -1.64
N ASP A 95 20.35 -6.03 -1.92
CA ASP A 95 20.38 -6.97 -3.04
C ASP A 95 19.69 -6.40 -4.29
N SER A 96 20.12 -6.90 -5.46
CA SER A 96 19.61 -6.44 -6.75
C SER A 96 18.15 -6.81 -6.99
N GLU A 97 17.66 -7.89 -6.38
CA GLU A 97 16.28 -8.34 -6.52
C GLU A 97 15.31 -7.42 -5.76
N SER A 98 15.63 -7.05 -4.52
CA SER A 98 14.88 -6.09 -3.72
C SER A 98 14.87 -4.70 -4.37
N ASN A 99 15.98 -4.26 -4.96
CA ASN A 99 16.02 -3.00 -5.70
C ASN A 99 15.07 -3.01 -6.89
N VAL A 100 15.14 -4.03 -7.75
CA VAL A 100 14.23 -4.16 -8.90
C VAL A 100 12.77 -4.27 -8.45
N PHE A 101 12.52 -5.00 -7.36
CA PHE A 101 11.19 -5.14 -6.79
C PHE A 101 10.61 -3.79 -6.33
N PHE A 102 11.35 -3.01 -5.54
CA PHE A 102 10.87 -1.71 -5.07
C PHE A 102 10.73 -0.70 -6.21
N MET A 103 11.65 -0.70 -7.19
CA MET A 103 11.52 0.15 -8.38
C MET A 103 10.29 -0.21 -9.21
N LYS A 104 9.97 -1.50 -9.37
CA LYS A 104 8.72 -1.93 -10.01
C LYS A 104 7.50 -1.45 -9.22
N MET A 105 7.54 -1.56 -7.90
CA MET A 105 6.45 -1.11 -7.02
C MET A 105 6.21 0.40 -7.16
N THR A 106 7.29 1.19 -7.19
CA THR A 106 7.24 2.63 -7.49
C THR A 106 6.56 2.91 -8.83
N ALA A 107 6.92 2.18 -9.88
CA ALA A 107 6.29 2.33 -11.20
C ALA A 107 4.79 1.98 -11.19
N ASP A 108 4.38 0.96 -10.44
CA ASP A 108 2.97 0.59 -10.28
C ASP A 108 2.17 1.69 -9.57
N TYR A 109 2.71 2.34 -8.53
CA TYR A 109 2.05 3.47 -7.87
C TYR A 109 1.94 4.71 -8.76
N PHE A 110 2.98 5.02 -9.54
CA PHE A 110 2.89 6.08 -10.54
C PHE A 110 1.88 5.77 -11.64
N ARG A 111 1.75 4.50 -12.04
CA ARG A 111 0.71 4.06 -12.98
C ARG A 111 -0.69 4.28 -12.40
N TYR A 112 -0.93 3.89 -11.15
CA TYR A 112 -2.21 4.14 -10.49
C TYR A 112 -2.55 5.63 -10.42
N LEU A 113 -1.57 6.47 -10.09
CA LEU A 113 -1.74 7.93 -10.15
C LEU A 113 -2.12 8.40 -11.56
N ALA A 114 -1.46 7.90 -12.61
CA ALA A 114 -1.75 8.28 -14.01
C ALA A 114 -3.12 7.77 -14.54
N GLU A 115 -3.64 6.68 -13.97
CA GLU A 115 -4.95 6.12 -14.29
C GLU A 115 -6.10 6.95 -13.70
N ILE A 116 -5.89 7.53 -12.52
CA ILE A 116 -6.89 8.40 -11.84
C ILE A 116 -6.75 9.89 -12.21
N SER A 117 -5.59 10.33 -12.70
CA SER A 117 -5.40 11.72 -13.15
C SER A 117 -6.27 12.04 -14.37
N VAL A 118 -7.15 13.04 -14.25
CA VAL A 118 -7.97 13.57 -15.34
C VAL A 118 -7.50 15.00 -15.69
N GLY A 119 -7.19 15.25 -16.96
CA GLY A 119 -6.76 16.58 -17.43
C GLY A 119 -5.25 16.84 -17.34
N ASP A 120 -4.85 18.11 -17.19
CA ASP A 120 -3.48 18.67 -17.31
C ASP A 120 -2.44 18.11 -16.31
N GLU A 121 -2.84 17.23 -15.38
CA GLU A 121 -1.95 16.48 -14.46
C GLU A 121 -1.36 15.20 -15.11
N ARG A 122 -1.88 14.76 -16.26
CA ARG A 122 -1.15 13.86 -17.18
C ARG A 122 -0.17 14.70 -17.99
N LYS A 123 0.97 15.07 -17.42
CA LYS A 123 2.10 15.56 -18.22
C LYS A 123 3.18 14.50 -18.29
N GLU A 124 3.59 14.28 -19.54
CA GLU A 124 4.57 13.34 -20.07
C GLU A 124 5.91 13.33 -19.31
#